data_AF-A0A0J5FQX7-F1
#
_entry.id   AF-A0A0J5FQX7-F1
#
_cell.length_a   1.000
_cell.length_b   1.000
_cell.length_c   1.000
_cell.angle_alpha   90.00
_cell.angle_beta   90.00
_cell.angle_gamma   90.00
#
_symmetry.space_group_name_H-M   'P 1'
#
loop_
_entity.id
_entity.type
_entity.pdbx_description
1 polymer ?
#
loop_
_entity_poly.entity_id
_entity_poly.type
_entity_poly.pdbx_seq_one_letter_code
_entity_poly.pdbx_strand_id
1 'polypeptide(L)' 'MQVICHNGDPVLAWAMSNVVMETDANANIKPNKKKSANKIDPAIAFLMSFGTWQVEYEDFAFSLSDEQQRLANFDGI' A
#
# COMPACT_ATOMS: atom_id res chain seq x y z
N MET A 1 12.55 7.66 -10.93
CA MET A 1 12.15 7.17 -9.60
C MET A 1 12.11 8.39 -8.68
N GLN A 2 10.91 8.80 -8.25
CA GLN A 2 10.79 9.88 -7.26
C GLN A 2 11.30 9.39 -5.90
N VAL A 3 12.02 10.25 -5.19
CA VAL A 3 12.54 9.97 -3.84
C VAL A 3 11.67 10.73 -2.85
N ILE A 4 11.09 10.02 -1.88
CA ILE A 4 10.27 10.60 -0.83
C ILE A 4 11.14 10.84 0.41
N CYS A 5 11.32 12.10 0.78
CA CYS A 5 12.11 12.50 1.95
C CYS A 5 11.22 12.68 3.17
N HIS A 6 11.29 11.77 4.13
CA HIS A 6 10.53 11.83 5.38
C HIS A 6 11.24 12.61 6.52
N ASN A 7 12.15 13.52 6.15
CA ASN A 7 12.89 14.43 7.05
C ASN A 7 13.64 13.78 8.23
N GLY A 8 13.91 12.48 8.17
CA GLY A 8 14.65 11.79 9.23
C GLY A 8 13.88 11.64 10.54
N ASP A 9 12.54 11.63 10.51
CA ASP A 9 11.75 11.32 11.71
C ASP A 9 12.19 9.96 12.31
N PRO A 10 12.72 9.95 13.56
CA PRO A 10 13.30 8.75 14.14
C PRO A 10 12.25 7.69 14.51
N VAL A 11 11.01 8.10 14.81
CA VAL A 11 9.91 7.21 15.14
C VAL A 11 9.42 6.51 13.88
N LEU A 12 9.27 7.25 12.78
CA LEU A 12 8.91 6.68 11.50
C LEU A 12 10.00 5.74 10.99
N ALA A 13 11.27 6.13 11.08
CA ALA A 13 12.39 5.28 10.68
C ALA A 13 12.44 3.97 11.48
N TRP A 14 12.27 4.05 12.80
CA TRP A 14 12.16 2.86 13.64
C TRP A 14 10.95 2.00 13.27
N ALA A 15 9.77 2.58 13.11
CA ALA A 15 8.55 1.84 12.75
C ALA A 15 8.69 1.15 11.39
N MET A 16 9.29 1.82 10.40
CA MET A 16 9.59 1.24 9.08
C MET A 16 10.51 0.02 9.19
N SER A 17 11.52 0.07 10.06
CA SER A 17 12.43 -1.07 10.28
C SER A 17 11.75 -2.31 10.87
N ASN A 18 10.56 -2.15 11.47
CA ASN A 18 9.79 -3.24 12.06
C ASN A 18 8.79 -3.90 11.10
N VAL A 19 8.59 -3.34 9.89
CA VAL A 19 7.57 -3.82 8.95
C VAL A 19 7.97 -5.16 8.34
N VAL A 20 7.08 -6.14 8.47
CA VAL A 20 7.19 -7.43 7.78
C VAL A 20 6.08 -7.51 6.74
N MET A 21 6.46 -7.74 5.48
CA MET A 21 5.50 -7.95 4.39
C MET A 21 5.06 -9.42 4.33
N GLU A 22 3.80 -9.64 3.99
CA GLU A 22 3.24 -10.95 3.70
C GLU A 22 2.52 -10.91 2.35
N THR A 23 2.73 -11.98 1.59
CA THR A 23 1.99 -12.24 0.36
C THR A 23 0.95 -13.31 0.65
N ASP A 24 -0.32 -13.04 0.36
CA ASP A 24 -1.38 -14.04 0.50
C ASP A 24 -1.54 -14.91 -0.76
N ALA A 25 -2.44 -15.89 -0.69
CA ALA A 25 -2.68 -16.84 -1.79
C ALA A 25 -3.14 -16.16 -3.09
N ASN A 26 -3.70 -14.95 -3.01
CA ASN A 26 -4.15 -14.17 -4.15
C ASN A 26 -3.06 -13.21 -4.66
N ALA A 27 -1.80 -13.42 -4.25
CA ALA A 27 -0.65 -12.58 -4.58
C ALA A 27 -0.74 -11.12 -4.10
N ASN A 28 -1.65 -10.79 -3.17
CA ASN A 28 -1.67 -9.45 -2.57
C ASN A 28 -0.53 -9.32 -1.57
N ILE A 29 0.22 -8.21 -1.66
CA ILE A 29 1.31 -7.90 -0.75
C ILE A 29 0.81 -6.90 0.30
N LYS A 30 0.92 -7.24 1.59
CA LYS A 30 0.45 -6.39 2.69
C LYS A 30 1.38 -6.44 3.92
N PRO A 31 1.46 -5.35 4.71
CA PRO A 31 2.14 -5.39 6.00
C PRO A 31 1.44 -6.35 6.98
N ASN A 32 2.21 -7.17 7.71
CA ASN A 32 1.70 -8.11 8.69
C ASN A 32 2.07 -7.68 10.12
N LYS A 33 1.08 -7.13 10.84
CA LYS A 33 1.22 -6.69 12.24
C LYS A 33 1.54 -7.82 13.22
N LYS A 34 1.07 -9.05 12.97
CA LYS A 34 1.32 -10.20 13.85
C LYS A 34 2.75 -10.73 13.74
N LYS A 35 3.36 -10.62 12.55
CA LYS A 35 4.75 -11.04 12.28
C LYS A 35 5.77 -9.92 12.55
N SER A 36 5.32 -8.68 12.69
CA SER A 36 6.18 -7.54 13.00
C SER A 36 6.70 -7.63 14.44
N ALA A 37 7.99 -7.39 14.65
CA ALA A 37 8.61 -7.50 15.97
C ALA A 37 8.15 -6.42 16.95
N ASN A 38 7.77 -5.24 16.43
CA ASN A 38 7.33 -4.09 17.21
C ASN A 38 6.22 -3.32 16.45
N LYS A 39 5.90 -2.11 16.93
CA LYS A 39 4.88 -1.24 16.34
C LYS A 39 5.25 -0.79 14.94
N ILE A 40 4.23 -0.76 14.07
CA ILE A 40 4.31 -0.32 12.68
C ILE A 40 3.30 0.78 12.36
N ASP A 41 2.51 1.23 13.35
CA ASP A 41 1.40 2.16 13.11
C ASP A 41 1.85 3.47 12.39
N PRO A 42 3.01 4.09 12.71
CA PRO A 42 3.53 5.23 11.96
C PRO A 42 3.82 4.92 10.48
N ALA A 43 4.37 3.73 10.18
CA ALA A 43 4.64 3.32 8.82
C ALA A 43 3.35 3.11 8.01
N ILE A 44 2.31 2.53 8.64
CA ILE A 44 1.00 2.36 8.03
C ILE A 44 0.33 3.71 7.80
N ALA A 45 0.37 4.63 8.76
CA ALA A 45 -0.17 5.98 8.61
C ALA A 45 0.49 6.73 7.45
N PHE A 46 1.82 6.63 7.34
CA PHE A 46 2.56 7.21 6.22
C PHE A 46 2.15 6.59 4.87
N LEU A 47 2.09 5.26 4.77
CA LEU A 47 1.66 4.56 3.56
C LEU A 47 0.23 4.98 3.14
N MET A 48 -0.70 5.08 4.09
CA MET A 48 -2.07 5.51 3.80
C MET A 48 -2.11 6.96 3.30
N SER A 49 -1.40 7.88 3.98
CA SER A 49 -1.34 9.29 3.53
C SER A 49 -0.74 9.42 2.13
N PHE A 50 0.30 8.64 1.82
CA PHE A 50 0.94 8.63 0.51
C PHE A 50 0.04 8.01 -0.56
N GLY A 51 -0.70 6.95 -0.23
CA GLY A 51 -1.70 6.37 -1.13
C GLY A 51 -2.84 7.33 -1.43
N THR A 52 -3.39 8.02 -0.42
CA THR A 52 -4.42 9.05 -0.62
C THR A 52 -3.91 10.21 -1.47
N TRP A 53 -2.70 10.70 -1.19
CA TRP A 53 -2.07 11.74 -2.00
C TRP A 53 -1.88 11.30 -3.46
N GLN A 54 -1.42 10.07 -3.70
CA GLN A 54 -1.33 9.55 -5.07
C GLN A 54 -2.69 9.51 -5.76
N VAL A 55 -3.75 9.05 -5.09
CA VAL A 55 -5.11 9.01 -5.67
C VAL A 55 -5.62 10.41 -6.02
N GLU A 56 -5.28 11.43 -5.24
CA GLU A 56 -5.71 12.81 -5.48
C GLU A 56 -4.90 13.54 -6.56
N TYR A 57 -3.61 13.24 -6.69
CA TYR A 57 -2.66 14.04 -7.50
C TYR A 57 -2.02 13.28 -8.67
N GLU A 58 -2.13 11.95 -8.73
CA GLU A 58 -1.69 11.12 -9.85
C GLU A 58 -2.90 10.38 -10.44
N ASP A 59 -3.10 10.47 -11.76
CA ASP A 59 -4.01 9.59 -12.52
C ASP A 59 -3.43 8.15 -12.54
N PHE A 60 -3.37 7.50 -11.38
CA PHE A 60 -3.06 6.08 -11.34
C PHE A 60 -4.31 5.33 -11.77
N ALA A 61 -4.42 5.08 -13.07
CA ALA A 61 -5.29 4.05 -13.58
C ALA A 61 -4.86 2.74 -12.90
N PHE A 62 -5.58 2.33 -11.84
CA PHE A 62 -5.66 0.93 -11.49
C PHE A 62 -6.18 0.26 -12.75
N SER A 63 -5.27 -0.26 -13.59
CA SER A 63 -5.67 -1.08 -14.71
C SER A 63 -6.33 -2.29 -14.06
N LEU A 64 -7.66 -2.26 -13.98
CA LEU A 64 -8.48 -3.43 -13.73
C LEU A 64 -7.84 -4.55 -14.56
N SER A 65 -7.56 -5.68 -13.92
CA SER A 65 -7.12 -6.84 -14.69
C SER A 65 -8.19 -7.19 -15.72
N ASP A 66 -7.82 -7.85 -16.81
CA ASP A 66 -8.73 -8.13 -17.92
C ASP A 66 -10.03 -8.82 -17.44
N GLU A 67 -9.94 -9.65 -16.39
CA GLU A 67 -11.09 -10.26 -15.72
C GLU A 67 -11.96 -9.25 -14.94
N GLN A 68 -11.38 -8.27 -14.27
CA GLN A 68 -12.13 -7.25 -13.55
C GLN A 68 -12.79 -6.25 -14.52
N GLN A 69 -12.16 -5.95 -15.66
CA GLN A 69 -12.77 -5.16 -16.74
C GLN A 69 -13.96 -5.89 -17.35
N ARG A 70 -13.83 -7.19 -17.59
CA ARG A 70 -14.93 -8.02 -18.12
C ARG A 70 -16.11 -8.09 -17.17
N LEU A 71 -15.87 -8.20 -15.87
CA LEU A 71 -16.94 -8.19 -14.86
C LEU A 71 -17.61 -6.83 -14.73
N ALA A 72 -16.84 -5.73 -14.83
CA ALA A 72 -17.38 -4.38 -14.81
C ALA A 72 -18.26 -4.07 -16.04
N ASN A 73 -17.97 -4.71 -17.18
CA ASN A 73 -18.71 -4.58 -18.43
C ASN A 73 -19.72 -5.71 -18.67
N PHE A 74 -19.99 -6.54 -17.66
CA PHE A 74 -20.93 -7.66 -17.79
C PHE A 74 -22.36 -7.19 -17.57
N ASP A 75 -23.08 -6.93 -18.67
CA ASP A 75 -24.48 -6.44 -18.65
C ASP A 75 -25.53 -7.52 -18.35
N GLY A 76 -25.13 -8.73 -17.96
CA GLY A 76 -26.04 -9.74 -17.39
C GLY A 76 -27.15 -10.25 -18.31
N ILE A 77 -27.05 -10.07 -19.63
CA ILE A 77 -27.97 -10.60 -20.66
C ILE A 77 -27.23 -11.60 -21.53
#